data_AF-A0A1H6R5V6-F1
#
_entry.id   AF-A0A1H6R5V6-F1
#
_cell.length_a   1.000
_cell.length_b   1.000
_cell.length_c   1.000
_cell.angle_alpha   90.00
_cell.angle_beta   90.00
_cell.angle_gamma   90.00
#
_symmetry.space_group_name_H-M   'P 1'
#
loop_
_entity.id
_entity.type
_entity.pdbx_description
1 polymer ?
#
loop_
_entity_poly.entity_id
_entity_poly.type
_entity_poly.pdbx_seq_one_letter_code
_entity_poly.pdbx_strand_id
1 'polypeptide(L)' 'MPDTKAGRERKGRNKLAQLESKLNNRERELLGEQARPPEPDRVDSEFLTDPSELET' A
#
# COMPACT_ATOMS: atom_id res chain seq x y z
N MET A 1 -23.91 9.57 29.76
CA MET A 1 -24.97 10.27 29.02
C MET A 1 -24.49 10.58 27.61
N PRO A 2 -25.15 10.05 26.56
CA PRO A 2 -24.81 10.33 25.17
C PRO A 2 -25.04 11.80 24.76
N ASP A 3 -25.77 12.57 25.56
CA ASP A 3 -26.14 13.97 25.25
C ASP A 3 -25.28 15.04 25.94
N THR A 4 -24.12 14.65 26.47
CA THR A 4 -23.14 15.63 26.98
C THR A 4 -22.17 16.04 25.87
N LYS A 5 -21.56 17.23 25.99
CA LYS A 5 -20.48 17.69 25.09
C LYS A 5 -19.40 16.62 24.92
N ALA A 6 -18.93 16.04 26.03
CA ALA A 6 -17.94 14.96 26.03
C ALA A 6 -18.43 13.69 25.31
N GLY A 7 -19.72 13.34 25.45
CA GLY A 7 -20.32 12.22 24.72
C GLY A 7 -20.35 12.45 23.21
N ARG A 8 -20.73 13.66 22.78
CA ARG A 8 -20.73 14.06 21.36
C ARG A 8 -19.33 14.08 20.76
N GLU A 9 -18.35 14.62 21.49
CA GLU A 9 -16.95 14.64 21.04
C GLU A 9 -16.38 13.22 20.88
N ARG A 10 -16.63 12.33 21.85
CA ARG A 10 -16.22 10.93 21.75
C ARG A 10 -16.83 10.25 20.53
N LYS A 11 -18.12 10.47 20.27
CA LYS A 11 -18.81 9.94 19.08
C LYS A 11 -18.19 10.49 17.79
N GLY A 12 -17.85 11.77 17.75
CA GLY A 12 -17.16 12.40 16.62
C GLY A 12 -15.79 11.76 16.35
N ARG A 13 -14.95 11.61 17.38
CA ARG A 13 -13.64 10.94 17.26
C ARG A 13 -13.76 9.49 16.82
N ASN A 14 -14.71 8.75 17.37
CA ASN A 14 -14.96 7.37 16.96
C ASN A 14 -15.39 7.29 15.48
N LYS A 15 -16.17 8.28 15.01
CA LYS A 15 -16.57 8.33 13.60
C LYS A 15 -15.40 8.65 12.68
N LEU A 16 -14.52 9.56 13.06
CA LEU A 16 -13.30 9.87 12.32
C LEU A 16 -12.40 8.64 12.20
N ALA A 17 -12.11 7.96 13.33
CA ALA A 17 -11.31 6.74 13.33
C ALA A 17 -11.94 5.63 12.45
N GLN A 18 -13.28 5.50 12.47
CA GLN A 18 -13.97 4.55 11.59
C GLN A 18 -13.79 4.90 10.10
N LEU A 19 -13.83 6.18 9.75
CA LEU A 19 -13.66 6.63 8.36
C LEU A 19 -12.22 6.45 7.89
N GLU A 20 -11.25 6.80 8.72
CA GLU A 20 -9.82 6.61 8.45
C GLU A 20 -9.49 5.14 8.22
N SER A 21 -9.99 4.23 9.07
CA SER A 21 -9.83 2.79 8.86
C SER A 21 -10.41 2.32 7.52
N LYS A 22 -11.58 2.83 7.11
CA LYS A 22 -12.18 2.49 5.81
C LYS A 22 -11.35 3.00 4.64
N LEU A 23 -10.83 4.22 4.72
CA LEU A 23 -9.99 4.81 3.68
C LEU A 23 -8.67 4.02 3.54
N ASN A 24 -8.01 3.72 4.65
CA ASN A 24 -6.76 2.94 4.64
C ASN A 24 -6.98 1.53 4.09
N ASN A 25 -8.10 0.88 4.42
CA ASN A 25 -8.42 -0.43 3.86
C ASN A 25 -8.63 -0.37 2.34
N ARG A 26 -9.35 0.65 1.86
CA ARG A 26 -9.56 0.87 0.42
C ARG A 26 -8.25 1.18 -0.30
N GLU A 27 -7.40 2.01 0.29
CA GLU A 27 -6.07 2.31 -0.27
C GLU A 27 -5.23 1.05 -0.40
N ARG A 28 -5.22 0.19 0.64
CA ARG A 28 -4.51 -1.09 0.61
C ARG A 28 -5.07 -2.06 -0.42
N GLU A 29 -6.39 -2.08 -0.63
CA GLU A 29 -7.04 -2.88 -1.67
C GLU A 29 -6.60 -2.41 -3.07
N LEU A 30 -6.68 -1.11 -3.34
CA LEU A 30 -6.25 -0.51 -4.61
C LEU A 30 -4.75 -0.69 -4.87
N LEU A 31 -3.93 -0.48 -3.84
CA LEU A 31 -2.50 -0.71 -3.93
C LEU A 31 -2.23 -2.20 -4.12
N GLY A 32 -2.90 -3.10 -3.40
CA GLY A 32 -2.73 -4.56 -3.58
C GLY A 32 -3.08 -5.04 -4.99
N GLU A 33 -4.09 -4.45 -5.62
CA GLU A 33 -4.47 -4.73 -7.01
C GLU A 33 -3.44 -4.19 -8.02
N GLN A 34 -2.77 -3.08 -7.73
CA GLN A 34 -1.76 -2.45 -8.59
C GLN A 34 -0.30 -2.75 -8.20
N ALA A 35 -0.05 -3.42 -7.08
CA ALA A 35 1.28 -3.65 -6.50
C ALA A 35 1.99 -4.87 -7.09
N ARG A 36 1.53 -5.39 -8.24
CA ARG A 36 2.38 -6.31 -8.97
C ARG A 36 3.47 -5.46 -9.61
N PRO A 37 4.76 -5.63 -9.24
CA PRO A 37 5.83 -4.96 -9.95
C PRO A 37 5.70 -5.32 -11.43
N PRO A 38 6.02 -4.40 -12.36
CA PRO A 38 6.01 -4.71 -13.78
C PRO A 38 6.84 -5.97 -13.99
N GLU A 39 6.36 -6.88 -14.85
CA GLU A 39 7.21 -7.98 -15.29
C GLU A 39 8.46 -7.35 -15.88
N PRO A 40 9.67 -7.73 -15.42
CA PRO A 40 10.88 -7.24 -16.05
C PRO A 40 10.80 -7.62 -17.52
N ASP A 41 11.10 -6.67 -18.41
CA ASP A 41 11.25 -6.99 -19.82
C ASP A 41 12.17 -8.19 -19.96
N ARG A 42 11.81 -9.15 -20.82
CA ARG A 42 12.69 -10.28 -21.12
C ARG A 42 14.00 -9.68 -21.62
N VAL A 43 15.01 -9.70 -20.77
CA VAL A 43 16.33 -9.17 -21.11
C VAL A 43 16.86 -10.06 -22.23
N ASP A 44 17.10 -9.48 -23.40
CA ASP A 44 17.70 -10.22 -24.49
C ASP A 44 19.09 -10.69 -24.03
N SER A 45 19.33 -12.00 -24.12
CA SER A 45 20.55 -12.64 -23.64
C SER A 45 21.83 -12.12 -24.31
N GLU A 46 21.70 -11.34 -25.38
CA GLU A 46 22.78 -10.67 -26.07
C GLU A 46 23.44 -9.54 -25.27
N PHE A 47 22.76 -9.00 -24.25
CA PHE A 47 23.31 -7.94 -23.37
C PHE A 47 23.74 -8.44 -21.99
N LEU A 48 23.59 -9.75 -21.72
CA LEU A 48 24.02 -10.37 -20.46
C LEU A 48 25.50 -10.76 -20.57
N THR A 49 26.36 -10.16 -19.74
CA THR A 49 27.76 -10.57 -19.59
C THR A 49 27.84 -11.97 -18.98
N ASP A 50 28.63 -12.85 -19.57
CA ASP A 50 28.88 -14.18 -19.02
C ASP A 50 29.65 -14.05 -17.70
N PRO A 51 29.23 -14.70 -16.60
CA PRO A 51 29.93 -14.63 -15.32
C PRO A 51 31.41 -15.03 -15.39
N SER A 52 31.81 -15.83 -16.39
CA SER A 52 33.22 -16.17 -16.64
C SER A 52 34.07 -15.01 -17.17
N GLU A 53 33.46 -13.95 -17.70
CA GLU A 53 34.14 -12.75 -18.19
C GLU A 53 34.40 -11.73 -17.07
N LEU A 54 33.86 -11.95 -15.86
CA LEU A 54 34.02 -11.09 -14.69
C LEU A 54 35.20 -11.51 -13.78
N GLU A 55 35.85 -12.64 -14.04
CA GLU A 55 36.96 -13.19 -13.24
C GLU A 55 38.36 -12.88 -13.80
N THR A 56 38.54 -11.75 -14.49
CA THR A 56 39.85 -11.21 -14.91
C THR A 56 40.23 -9.96 -14.13
#